data_AF-A0A5C6UK16-F1
#
_entry.id   AF-A0A5C6UK16-F1
#
_cell.length_a   1.000
_cell.length_b   1.000
_cell.length_c   1.000
_cell.angle_alpha   90.00
_cell.angle_beta   90.00
_cell.angle_gamma   90.00
#
_symmetry.space_group_name_H-M   'P 1'
#
loop_
_entity.id
_entity.type
_entity.pdbx_description
1 polymer ?
#
loop_
_entity_poly.entity_id
_entity_poly.type
_entity_poly.pdbx_seq_one_letter_code
_entity_poly.pdbx_strand_id
1 'polypeptide(L)'
;MKMPDVTGGFADLWNYLKIDRPHRIPAMGVAIVLPIVIIYLFAYAMQPEPDTTAKIVYIENWTTDRSEQEIRREWLERAKATNARHARNREAYKRLADSLGVEYDSTEADHDSAATEAMDPETMAKAQLDAAEKFSRQRDAAAAKAK
;
A
#
# COMPACT_ATOMS: atom_id res chain seq x y z
N MET A 1 30.34 29.27 -27.75
CA MET A 1 29.86 27.90 -27.98
C MET A 1 30.35 27.48 -29.36
N LYS A 2 31.23 26.47 -29.46
CA LYS A 2 31.84 26.07 -30.74
C LYS A 2 30.83 25.18 -31.48
N MET A 3 30.45 25.52 -32.71
CA MET A 3 29.56 24.68 -33.50
C MET A 3 30.21 23.30 -33.71
N PRO A 4 29.46 22.20 -33.60
CA PRO A 4 29.99 20.87 -33.87
C PRO A 4 30.52 20.82 -35.30
N ASP A 5 31.75 20.36 -35.47
CA ASP A 5 32.39 20.24 -36.76
C ASP A 5 31.81 19.04 -37.52
N VAL A 6 30.81 19.32 -38.35
CA VAL A 6 30.16 18.35 -39.24
C VAL A 6 31.00 18.03 -40.49
N THR A 7 32.07 18.78 -40.74
CA THR A 7 32.88 18.61 -41.95
C THR A 7 33.76 17.35 -41.89
N GLY A 8 34.21 16.97 -40.69
CA GLY A 8 34.98 15.74 -40.46
C GLY A 8 34.20 14.47 -40.81
N GLY A 9 32.92 14.40 -40.44
CA GLY A 9 32.07 13.24 -40.76
C GLY A 9 31.80 13.08 -42.25
N PHE A 10 31.64 14.19 -42.98
CA PHE A 10 31.49 14.15 -44.43
C PHE A 10 32.78 13.73 -45.14
N ALA A 11 33.93 14.19 -44.65
CA ALA A 11 35.23 13.79 -45.19
C ALA A 11 35.49 12.27 -44.99
N ASP A 12 35.11 11.71 -43.84
CA ASP A 12 35.24 10.28 -43.57
C ASP A 12 34.33 9.43 -44.47
N LEU A 13 33.07 9.84 -44.67
CA LEU A 13 32.15 9.21 -45.62
C LEU A 13 32.68 9.24 -47.06
N TRP A 14 33.24 10.37 -47.48
CA TRP A 14 33.82 10.53 -48.81
C TRP A 14 35.08 9.67 -49.00
N ASN A 15 35.91 9.55 -47.97
CA ASN A 15 37.07 8.66 -47.97
C ASN A 15 36.64 7.19 -48.02
N TYR A 16 35.61 6.80 -47.28
CA TYR A 16 35.04 5.46 -47.30
C TYR A 16 34.54 5.05 -48.69
N LEU A 17 33.83 5.96 -49.39
CA LEU A 17 33.31 5.73 -50.74
C LEU A 17 34.40 5.61 -51.81
N LYS A 18 35.53 6.30 -51.64
CA LYS A 18 36.66 6.28 -52.58
C LYS A 18 37.48 5.00 -52.52
N ILE A 19 37.59 4.36 -51.35
CA ILE A 19 38.44 3.19 -51.17
C ILE A 19 37.70 1.94 -51.67
N ASP A 20 38.30 1.22 -52.61
CA ASP A 20 37.69 -0.01 -53.12
C ASP A 20 37.84 -1.16 -52.13
N ARG A 21 36.73 -1.50 -51.47
CA ARG A 21 36.63 -2.61 -50.52
C ARG A 21 35.46 -3.52 -50.91
N PRO A 22 35.63 -4.84 -50.81
CA PRO A 22 34.52 -5.76 -50.99
C PRO A 22 33.40 -5.44 -49.98
N HIS A 23 32.15 -5.50 -50.43
CA HIS A 23 30.95 -5.27 -49.62
C HIS A 23 30.78 -3.85 -49.02
N ARG A 24 31.48 -2.82 -49.51
CA ARG A 24 31.35 -1.44 -49.01
C ARG A 24 29.92 -0.88 -49.03
N ILE A 25 29.19 -1.09 -50.13
CA ILE A 25 27.81 -0.61 -50.30
C ILE A 25 26.82 -1.34 -49.37
N PRO A 26 26.81 -2.69 -49.29
CA PRO A 26 25.92 -3.37 -48.36
C PRO A 26 26.27 -3.09 -46.89
N ALA A 27 27.55 -2.99 -46.53
CA ALA A 27 27.95 -2.62 -45.16
C ALA A 27 27.46 -1.21 -44.79
N MET A 28 27.60 -0.23 -45.70
CA MET A 28 27.05 1.11 -45.53
C MET A 28 25.52 1.10 -45.41
N GLY A 29 24.84 0.29 -46.23
CA GLY A 29 23.39 0.12 -46.17
C GLY A 29 22.94 -0.36 -44.79
N VAL A 30 23.60 -1.38 -44.22
CA VAL A 30 23.29 -1.86 -42.87
C VAL A 30 23.55 -0.79 -41.82
N ALA A 31 24.67 -0.08 -41.91
CA ALA A 31 25.03 0.99 -40.97
C ALA A 31 24.02 2.15 -40.95
N ILE A 32 23.31 2.40 -42.06
CA ILE A 32 22.25 3.42 -42.16
C ILE A 32 20.90 2.84 -41.74
N VAL A 33 20.54 1.65 -42.21
CA VAL A 33 19.22 1.05 -41.98
C VAL A 33 19.03 0.67 -40.52
N LEU A 34 20.04 0.09 -39.87
CA LEU A 34 19.95 -0.37 -38.49
C LEU A 34 19.56 0.75 -37.50
N PRO A 35 20.24 1.92 -37.46
CA PRO A 35 19.84 3.00 -36.57
C PRO A 35 18.46 3.59 -36.93
N ILE A 36 18.09 3.67 -38.21
CA ILE A 36 16.76 4.12 -38.63
C ILE A 36 15.68 3.20 -38.06
N VAL A 37 15.86 1.88 -38.19
CA VAL A 37 14.92 0.89 -37.65
C VAL A 37 14.81 0.99 -36.14
N ILE A 38 15.92 1.13 -35.43
CA ILE A 38 15.92 1.30 -33.96
C ILE A 38 15.13 2.56 -33.58
N ILE A 39 15.42 3.70 -34.20
CA ILE A 39 14.71 4.96 -33.94
C ILE A 39 13.23 4.82 -34.24
N TYR A 40 12.86 4.18 -35.35
CA TYR A 40 11.47 3.93 -35.72
C TYR A 40 10.73 3.09 -34.68
N LEU A 41 11.34 1.99 -34.22
CA LEU A 41 10.75 1.12 -33.19
C LEU A 41 10.57 1.86 -31.86
N PHE A 42 11.55 2.67 -31.45
CA PHE A 42 11.43 3.50 -30.26
C PHE A 42 10.32 4.55 -30.39
N ALA A 43 10.24 5.24 -31.53
CA ALA A 43 9.20 6.21 -31.79
C ALA A 43 7.80 5.58 -31.79
N TYR A 44 7.69 4.36 -32.32
CA TYR A 44 6.46 3.59 -32.30
C TYR A 44 6.08 3.12 -30.89
N ALA A 45 7.05 2.65 -30.11
CA ALA A 45 6.86 2.17 -28.73
C ALA A 45 6.58 3.29 -27.72
N MET A 46 7.01 4.53 -28.00
CA MET A 46 6.76 5.70 -27.16
C MET A 46 5.34 6.26 -27.29
N GLN A 47 4.42 5.56 -27.96
CA GLN A 47 3.02 5.96 -27.94
C GLN A 47 2.54 5.98 -26.49
N PRO A 48 2.07 7.14 -25.97
CA PRO A 48 1.56 7.20 -24.62
C PRO A 48 0.43 6.16 -24.50
N GLU A 49 0.54 5.31 -23.48
CA GLU A 49 -0.54 4.40 -23.12
C GLU A 49 -1.85 5.21 -23.12
N PRO A 50 -2.89 4.78 -23.85
CA PRO A 50 -4.16 5.49 -23.81
C PRO A 50 -4.58 5.58 -22.34
N ASP A 51 -4.89 6.82 -21.93
CA ASP A 51 -5.16 7.23 -20.55
C ASP A 51 -5.78 6.08 -19.76
N THR A 52 -5.03 5.55 -18.80
CA THR A 52 -5.52 4.51 -17.90
C THR A 52 -6.48 5.20 -16.94
N THR A 53 -7.61 5.67 -17.46
CA THR A 53 -8.66 6.32 -16.68
C THR A 53 -8.99 5.34 -15.57
N ALA A 54 -8.64 5.71 -14.34
CA ALA A 54 -8.79 4.84 -13.19
C ALA A 54 -10.23 4.32 -13.20
N LYS A 55 -10.41 3.01 -13.37
CA LYS A 55 -11.72 2.39 -13.33
C LYS A 55 -12.20 2.40 -11.88
N ILE A 56 -12.89 3.46 -11.48
CA ILE A 56 -13.51 3.52 -10.16
C ILE A 56 -14.77 2.65 -10.22
N VAL A 57 -14.66 1.42 -9.73
CA VAL A 57 -15.79 0.51 -9.56
C VAL A 57 -16.45 0.85 -8.21
N TYR A 58 -17.59 1.54 -8.25
CA TYR A 58 -18.40 1.78 -7.07
C TYR A 58 -19.22 0.52 -6.77
N ILE A 59 -18.98 -0.08 -5.60
CA ILE A 59 -19.75 -1.20 -5.08
C ILE A 59 -20.55 -0.69 -3.88
N GLU A 60 -21.86 -0.55 -4.05
CA GLU A 60 -22.77 -0.27 -2.94
C GLU A 60 -23.10 -1.59 -2.23
N ASN A 61 -22.64 -1.74 -0.98
CA ASN A 61 -22.83 -2.96 -0.18
C ASN A 61 -23.67 -2.71 1.08
N TRP A 62 -24.58 -1.73 1.06
CA TRP A 62 -25.48 -1.48 2.18
C TRP A 62 -26.83 -0.94 1.70
N THR A 63 -27.89 -1.24 2.45
CA THR A 63 -29.22 -0.69 2.24
C THR A 63 -29.39 0.61 3.02
N THR A 64 -30.14 1.57 2.48
CA THR A 64 -30.37 2.90 3.09
C THR A 64 -31.15 2.82 4.41
N ASP A 65 -31.89 1.73 4.62
CA ASP A 65 -32.82 1.58 5.75
C ASP A 65 -32.19 0.99 7.03
N ARG A 66 -30.85 0.81 7.08
CA ARG A 66 -30.18 0.22 8.24
C ARG A 66 -30.05 1.21 9.40
N SER A 67 -30.32 0.73 10.61
CA SER A 67 -30.15 1.53 11.83
C SER A 67 -28.69 1.56 12.30
N GLU A 68 -28.25 2.66 12.90
CA GLU A 68 -26.90 2.80 13.47
C GLU A 68 -26.57 1.71 14.51
N GLN A 69 -27.59 1.26 15.27
CA GLN A 69 -27.42 0.22 16.28
C GLN A 69 -27.11 -1.13 15.65
N GLU A 70 -27.76 -1.45 14.53
CA GLU A 70 -27.52 -2.67 13.78
C GLU A 70 -26.12 -2.67 13.17
N ILE A 71 -25.69 -1.53 12.62
CA ILE A 71 -24.33 -1.34 12.11
C ILE A 71 -23.29 -1.59 13.22
N ARG A 72 -23.51 -1.00 14.40
CA ARG A 72 -22.60 -1.15 15.55
C ARG A 72 -22.51 -2.60 16.03
N ARG A 73 -23.64 -3.31 16.09
CA ARG A 73 -23.66 -4.74 16.46
C ARG A 73 -22.86 -5.58 15.47
N GLU A 74 -23.09 -5.38 14.17
CA GLU A 74 -22.39 -6.13 13.13
C GLU A 74 -20.88 -5.83 13.13
N TRP A 75 -20.49 -4.56 13.34
CA TRP A 75 -19.08 -4.19 13.47
C TRP A 75 -18.41 -4.90 14.63
N LEU A 76 -19.09 -4.94 15.78
CA LEU A 76 -18.58 -5.63 16.95
C LEU A 76 -18.47 -7.15 16.72
N GLU A 77 -19.46 -7.77 16.09
CA GLU A 77 -19.42 -9.19 15.74
C GLU A 77 -18.27 -9.50 14.79
N ARG A 78 -18.07 -8.68 13.76
CA ARG A 78 -16.94 -8.81 12.83
C ARG A 78 -15.60 -8.60 13.54
N ALA A 79 -15.50 -7.64 14.44
CA ALA A 79 -14.29 -7.39 15.22
C ALA A 79 -13.97 -8.57 16.16
N LYS A 80 -14.98 -9.11 16.86
CA LYS A 80 -14.86 -10.31 17.70
C LYS A 80 -14.39 -11.53 16.89
N ALA A 81 -15.00 -11.78 15.73
CA ALA A 81 -14.62 -12.89 14.84
C ALA A 81 -13.17 -12.73 14.32
N THR A 82 -12.80 -11.51 13.97
CA THR A 82 -11.45 -11.16 13.49
C THR A 82 -10.41 -11.34 14.59
N ASN A 83 -10.67 -10.85 15.80
CA ASN A 83 -9.78 -11.06 16.95
C ASN A 83 -9.62 -12.51 17.33
N ALA A 84 -10.69 -13.31 17.30
CA ALA A 84 -10.59 -14.75 17.54
C ALA A 84 -9.70 -15.45 16.52
N ARG A 85 -9.75 -15.03 15.24
CA ARG A 85 -8.85 -15.55 14.20
C ARG A 85 -7.41 -15.08 14.43
N HIS A 86 -7.21 -13.81 14.78
CA HIS A 86 -5.88 -13.29 15.08
C HIS A 86 -5.25 -13.98 16.29
N ALA A 87 -6.01 -14.23 17.37
CA ALA A 87 -5.53 -14.97 18.54
C ALA A 87 -4.98 -16.36 18.16
N ARG A 88 -5.71 -17.11 17.33
CA ARG A 88 -5.23 -18.41 16.82
C ARG A 88 -3.93 -18.28 16.02
N ASN A 89 -3.83 -17.26 15.18
CA ASN A 89 -2.62 -17.01 14.41
C ASN A 89 -1.44 -16.62 15.33
N ARG A 90 -1.68 -15.78 16.35
CA ARG A 90 -0.66 -15.40 17.34
C ARG A 90 -0.11 -16.60 18.08
N GLU A 91 -0.97 -17.53 18.50
CA GLU A 91 -0.53 -18.78 19.13
C GLU A 91 0.36 -19.61 18.18
N ALA A 92 0.00 -19.69 16.91
CA ALA A 92 0.80 -20.39 15.91
C ALA A 92 2.17 -19.73 15.70
N TYR A 93 2.22 -18.41 15.58
CA TYR A 93 3.47 -17.66 15.43
C TYR A 93 4.35 -17.73 16.68
N LYS A 94 3.77 -17.67 17.88
CA LYS A 94 4.49 -17.86 19.14
C LYS A 94 5.18 -19.23 19.18
N ARG A 95 4.45 -20.31 18.87
CA ARG A 95 5.02 -21.67 18.80
C ARG A 95 6.15 -21.78 17.79
N LEU A 96 6.03 -21.10 16.65
CA LEU A 96 7.10 -21.05 15.64
C LEU A 96 8.33 -20.30 16.17
N ALA A 97 8.15 -19.15 16.81
CA ALA A 97 9.24 -18.37 17.38
C ALA A 97 9.99 -19.14 18.47
N ASP A 98 9.26 -19.83 19.36
CA ASP A 98 9.81 -20.71 20.40
C ASP A 98 10.69 -21.81 19.77
N SER A 99 10.27 -22.39 18.64
CA SER A 99 11.03 -23.42 17.92
C SER A 99 12.32 -22.91 17.26
N LEU A 100 12.37 -21.62 16.94
CA LEU A 100 13.50 -20.95 16.30
C LEU A 100 14.41 -20.22 17.30
N GLY A 101 14.03 -20.19 18.59
CA GLY A 101 14.75 -19.45 19.63
C GLY A 101 14.68 -17.93 19.48
N VAL A 102 13.61 -17.41 18.87
CA VAL A 102 13.38 -15.97 18.65
C VAL A 102 12.31 -15.48 19.63
N GLU A 103 12.51 -14.30 20.22
CA GLU A 103 11.51 -13.68 21.10
C GLU A 103 10.29 -13.21 20.28
N TYR A 104 9.09 -13.53 20.76
CA TYR A 104 7.84 -13.12 20.14
C TYR A 104 7.28 -11.86 20.81
N ASP A 105 7.16 -10.77 20.04
CA ASP A 105 6.56 -9.52 20.50
C ASP A 105 5.03 -9.51 20.28
N SER A 106 4.25 -9.45 21.36
CA SER A 106 2.78 -9.38 21.34
C SER A 106 2.20 -8.00 21.63
N THR A 107 3.03 -6.99 21.90
CA THR A 107 2.61 -5.70 22.48
C THR A 107 1.54 -4.99 21.65
N GLU A 108 1.76 -4.83 20.34
CA GLU A 108 0.80 -4.21 19.42
C GLU A 108 -0.50 -5.02 19.33
N ALA A 109 -0.37 -6.35 19.32
CA ALA A 109 -1.50 -7.25 19.15
C ALA A 109 -2.43 -7.29 20.38
N ASP A 110 -1.86 -7.10 21.57
CA ASP A 110 -2.58 -7.02 22.83
C ASP A 110 -3.31 -5.68 22.95
N HIS A 111 -2.71 -4.59 22.45
CA HIS A 111 -3.36 -3.28 22.37
C HIS A 111 -4.63 -3.31 21.49
N ASP A 112 -4.54 -3.90 20.29
CA ASP A 112 -5.68 -4.02 19.37
C ASP A 112 -6.82 -4.88 19.92
N SER A 113 -6.46 -5.95 20.64
CA SER A 113 -7.44 -6.84 21.28
C SER A 113 -8.19 -6.10 22.40
N ALA A 114 -7.46 -5.34 23.23
CA ALA A 114 -8.03 -4.53 24.31
C ALA A 114 -8.96 -3.42 23.79
N ALA A 115 -8.61 -2.77 22.67
CA ALA A 115 -9.45 -1.74 22.06
C ALA A 115 -10.82 -2.30 21.61
N THR A 116 -10.83 -3.53 21.09
CA THR A 116 -12.07 -4.19 20.68
C THR A 116 -12.94 -4.60 21.87
N GLU A 117 -12.32 -5.09 22.95
CA GLU A 117 -13.03 -5.43 24.19
C GLU A 117 -13.63 -4.20 24.87
N ALA A 118 -12.94 -3.05 24.79
CA ALA A 118 -13.44 -1.78 25.29
C ALA A 118 -14.67 -1.26 24.52
N MET A 119 -14.83 -1.64 23.25
CA MET A 119 -15.99 -1.30 22.43
C MET A 119 -17.22 -2.20 22.67
N ASP A 120 -17.06 -3.30 23.41
CA ASP A 120 -18.17 -4.21 23.74
C ASP A 120 -19.20 -3.48 24.62
N PRO A 121 -20.51 -3.48 24.28
CA PRO A 121 -21.54 -2.80 25.05
C PRO A 121 -21.61 -3.24 26.51
N GLU A 122 -21.25 -4.49 26.82
CA GLU A 122 -21.16 -4.96 28.21
C GLU A 122 -20.01 -4.29 28.97
N THR A 123 -18.84 -4.15 28.36
CA THR A 123 -17.68 -3.47 28.93
C THR A 123 -17.96 -1.98 29.12
N MET A 124 -18.59 -1.35 28.13
CA MET A 124 -19.00 0.06 28.22
C MET A 124 -20.05 0.30 29.30
N ALA A 125 -21.03 -0.60 29.44
CA ALA A 125 -22.05 -0.52 30.48
C ALA A 125 -21.43 -0.67 31.88
N LYS A 126 -20.51 -1.63 32.06
CA LYS A 126 -19.75 -1.79 33.32
C LYS A 126 -18.93 -0.54 33.63
N ALA A 127 -18.22 0.02 32.65
CA ALA A 127 -17.44 1.24 32.83
C ALA A 127 -18.29 2.45 33.26
N GLN A 128 -19.52 2.58 32.72
CA GLN A 128 -20.46 3.62 33.12
C GLN A 128 -20.97 3.44 34.55
N LEU A 129 -21.27 2.21 34.96
CA LEU A 129 -21.66 1.89 36.34
C LEU A 129 -20.53 2.21 37.32
N ASP A 130 -19.31 1.80 37.00
CA ASP A 130 -18.12 2.09 37.81
C ASP A 130 -17.85 3.60 37.92
N ALA A 131 -18.05 4.35 36.84
CA ALA A 131 -17.94 5.80 36.84
C ALA A 131 -19.03 6.44 37.74
N ALA A 132 -20.26 5.95 37.67
CA ALA A 132 -21.37 6.42 38.50
C ALA A 132 -21.11 6.13 39.99
N GLU A 133 -20.56 4.96 40.33
CA GLU A 133 -20.16 4.63 41.70
C GLU A 133 -19.01 5.51 42.22
N LYS A 134 -18.02 5.81 41.38
CA LYS A 134 -16.93 6.72 41.78
C LYS A 134 -17.46 8.12 42.04
N PHE A 135 -18.37 8.59 41.19
CA PHE A 135 -19.00 9.90 41.36
C PHE A 135 -19.85 9.98 42.64
N SER A 136 -20.63 8.93 42.96
CA SER A 136 -21.41 8.88 44.20
C SER A 136 -20.50 8.89 45.44
N ARG A 137 -19.45 8.06 45.46
CA ARG A 137 -18.46 8.03 46.55
C ARG A 137 -17.74 9.37 46.73
N GLN A 138 -17.41 10.08 45.65
CA GLN A 138 -16.81 11.41 45.71
C GLN A 138 -17.77 12.46 46.27
N ARG A 139 -19.04 12.42 45.86
CA ARG A 139 -20.09 13.30 46.37
C ARG A 139 -20.31 13.09 47.87
N ASP A 140 -20.35 11.84 48.31
CA ASP A 140 -20.57 11.49 49.72
C ASP A 140 -19.34 11.87 50.59
N ALA A 141 -18.13 11.69 50.07
CA ALA A 141 -16.89 12.14 50.72
C ALA A 141 -16.79 13.68 50.79
N ALA A 142 -17.27 14.40 49.77
CA ALA A 142 -17.33 15.85 49.77
C ALA A 142 -18.37 16.37 50.77
N ALA A 143 -19.53 15.71 50.88
CA ALA A 143 -20.56 16.03 51.87
C ALA A 143 -20.09 15.77 53.31
N ALA A 144 -19.29 14.72 53.54
CA ALA A 144 -18.71 14.42 54.85
C ALA A 144 -17.62 15.42 55.29
N LYS A 145 -16.90 16.05 54.35
CA LYS A 145 -15.92 17.11 54.65
C LYS A 145 -16.51 18.49 54.88
N ALA A 146 -17.77 18.71 54.48
CA ALA A 146 -18.47 19.98 54.63
C ALA A 146 -19.23 20.11 55.97
N LYS A 147 -19.08 19.12 56.87
CA LYS A 147 -19.76 19.02 58.17
C LYS A 147 -18.73 18.97 59.28
#